data_AF-A0A8B3CBK6-F1
#
_entry.id   AF-A0A8B3CBK6-F1
#
_cell.length_a   1.000
_cell.length_b   1.000
_cell.length_c   1.000
_cell.angle_alpha   90.00
_cell.angle_beta   90.00
_cell.angle_gamma   90.00
#
_symmetry.space_group_name_H-M   'P 1'
#
loop_
_entity.id
_entity.type
_entity.pdbx_description
1 polymer ?
#
loop_
_entity_poly.entity_id
_entity_poly.type
_entity_poly.pdbx_seq_one_letter_code
_entity_poly.pdbx_strand_id
1 'polypeptide(L)'
;MRKAQDGTKFLFMNGDFYLTKDYLHFSYSRAHRKFDCIYSLSTGKLISFGKRYGFFPLFFANIIGSTEDAFIGYMFPIMVTNDVAGWKNLPYDSLVKQFGRARTDLGLSMQKEDNPIITFFYPKQF
;
A
#
# COMPACT_ATOMS: atom_id res chain seq x y z
N MET A 1 16.84 20.71 -30.02
CA MET A 1 15.49 20.82 -29.41
C MET A 1 15.15 19.51 -28.71
N ARG A 2 15.18 19.46 -27.37
CA ARG A 2 14.62 18.32 -26.61
C ARG A 2 13.10 18.36 -26.79
N LYS A 3 12.53 17.39 -27.50
CA LYS A 3 11.07 17.20 -27.54
C LYS A 3 10.58 17.10 -26.10
N ALA A 4 9.68 17.99 -25.69
CA ALA A 4 8.93 17.85 -24.45
C ALA A 4 8.29 16.46 -24.46
N GLN A 5 8.55 15.65 -23.43
CA GLN A 5 7.84 14.39 -23.26
C GLN A 5 6.35 14.71 -23.16
N ASP A 6 5.60 14.27 -24.16
CA ASP A 6 4.15 14.34 -24.18
C ASP A 6 3.59 13.65 -22.93
N GLY A 7 2.94 14.42 -22.05
CA GLY A 7 2.50 14.02 -20.71
C GLY A 7 1.30 13.06 -20.70
N THR A 8 0.98 12.47 -21.85
CA THR A 8 -0.16 11.56 -22.13
C THR A 8 0.22 10.09 -22.20
N LYS A 9 1.51 9.73 -22.08
CA LYS A 9 1.92 8.32 -22.06
C LYS A 9 1.87 7.73 -20.66
N PHE A 10 1.03 6.70 -20.50
CA PHE A 10 0.95 5.87 -19.30
C PHE A 10 1.60 4.52 -19.60
N LEU A 11 2.44 4.07 -18.67
CA LEU A 11 2.93 2.69 -18.68
C LEU A 11 2.20 1.93 -17.59
N PHE A 12 1.32 1.01 -18.02
CA PHE A 12 0.84 -0.06 -17.15
C PHE A 12 1.94 -1.11 -17.08
N MET A 13 2.33 -1.46 -15.87
CA MET A 13 3.32 -2.50 -15.65
C MET A 13 2.60 -3.86 -15.75
N ASN A 14 3.06 -4.75 -16.64
CA ASN A 14 2.48 -6.08 -16.79
C ASN A 14 2.53 -6.81 -15.44
N GLY A 15 1.37 -7.28 -14.97
CA GLY A 15 1.24 -8.03 -13.70
C GLY A 15 0.88 -7.20 -12.46
N ASP A 16 0.69 -5.87 -12.57
CA ASP A 16 0.44 -5.00 -11.41
C ASP A 16 -1.05 -4.74 -11.12
N PHE A 17 -1.97 -5.55 -11.65
CA PHE A 17 -3.41 -5.41 -11.37
C PHE A 17 -3.99 -6.63 -10.67
N TYR A 18 -4.86 -6.37 -9.69
CA TYR A 18 -5.53 -7.39 -8.88
C TYR A 18 -6.99 -7.00 -8.73
N LEU A 19 -7.88 -7.99 -8.75
CA LEU A 19 -9.32 -7.78 -8.76
C LEU A 19 -9.95 -8.51 -7.56
N THR A 20 -10.77 -7.80 -6.79
CA THR A 20 -11.76 -8.39 -5.89
C THR A 20 -13.15 -8.26 -6.53
N LYS A 21 -14.20 -8.79 -5.90
CA LYS A 21 -15.57 -8.66 -6.41
C LYS A 21 -16.03 -7.20 -6.57
N ASP A 22 -15.49 -6.30 -5.75
CA ASP A 22 -15.93 -4.91 -5.65
C ASP A 22 -14.87 -3.89 -6.10
N TYR A 23 -13.59 -4.28 -6.17
CA TYR A 23 -12.49 -3.33 -6.39
C TYR A 23 -11.42 -3.86 -7.34
N LEU A 24 -10.82 -2.94 -8.09
CA LEU A 24 -9.62 -3.16 -8.91
C LEU A 24 -8.45 -2.39 -8.31
N HIS A 25 -7.41 -3.10 -7.91
CA HIS A 25 -6.09 -2.52 -7.65
C HIS A 25 -5.28 -2.50 -8.95
N PHE A 26 -4.59 -1.40 -9.24
CA PHE A 26 -3.59 -1.36 -10.31
C PHE A 26 -2.50 -0.33 -10.03
N SER A 27 -1.32 -0.55 -10.61
CA SER A 27 -0.22 0.42 -10.56
C SER A 27 0.12 0.95 -11.94
N TYR A 28 0.47 2.24 -12.02
CA TYR A 28 0.96 2.85 -13.26
C TYR A 28 2.11 3.82 -12.99
N SER A 29 2.90 4.08 -14.03
CA SER A 29 3.96 5.10 -13.98
C SER A 29 3.62 6.29 -14.88
N ARG A 30 3.83 7.50 -14.36
CA ARG A 30 3.74 8.77 -15.11
C ARG A 30 4.83 9.73 -14.66
N ALA A 31 5.55 10.34 -15.60
CA ALA A 31 6.60 11.33 -15.32
C ALA A 31 7.60 10.87 -14.25
N HIS A 32 8.13 9.65 -14.38
CA HIS A 32 9.07 9.01 -13.44
C HIS A 32 8.52 8.82 -12.01
N ARG A 33 7.21 8.93 -11.82
CA ARG A 33 6.53 8.63 -10.56
C ARG A 33 5.64 7.41 -10.73
N LYS A 34 5.68 6.52 -9.74
CA LYS A 34 4.78 5.37 -9.65
C LYS A 34 3.55 5.76 -8.82
N PHE A 35 2.40 5.29 -9.23
CA PHE A 35 1.12 5.49 -8.58
C PHE A 35 0.47 4.13 -8.35
N ASP A 36 -0.06 3.93 -7.15
CA ASP A 36 -0.90 2.78 -6.82
C ASP A 36 -2.35 3.28 -6.72
N CYS A 37 -3.27 2.48 -7.25
CA CYS A 37 -4.67 2.87 -7.39
C CYS A 37 -5.61 1.79 -6.86
N ILE A 38 -6.69 2.22 -6.22
CA ILE A 38 -7.86 1.38 -5.96
C ILE A 38 -9.05 2.02 -6.65
N TYR A 39 -9.67 1.28 -7.54
CA TYR A 39 -10.90 1.64 -8.23
C TYR A 39 -12.06 0.83 -7.67
N SER A 40 -13.16 1.49 -7.31
CA SER A 40 -14.41 0.86 -6.90
C SER A 40 -15.26 0.57 -8.13
N LEU A 41 -15.62 -0.70 -8.33
CA LEU A 41 -16.46 -1.15 -9.45
C LEU A 41 -17.91 -0.66 -9.31
N SER A 42 -18.40 -0.52 -8.07
CA SER A 42 -19.78 -0.12 -7.79
C SER A 42 -19.98 1.40 -7.86
N THR A 43 -19.02 2.18 -7.36
CA THR A 43 -19.15 3.65 -7.30
C THR A 43 -18.44 4.36 -8.45
N GLY A 44 -17.60 3.66 -9.20
CA GLY A 44 -16.76 4.23 -10.26
C GLY A 44 -15.69 5.20 -9.75
N LYS A 45 -15.47 5.25 -8.44
CA LYS A 45 -14.50 6.15 -7.81
C LYS A 45 -13.11 5.53 -7.81
N LEU A 46 -12.11 6.39 -7.96
CA LEU A 46 -10.70 6.03 -7.95
C LEU A 46 -9.99 6.76 -6.81
N ILE A 47 -9.20 6.04 -6.03
CA ILE A 47 -8.20 6.64 -5.15
C ILE A 47 -6.82 6.31 -5.70
N SER A 48 -5.98 7.33 -5.86
CA SER A 48 -4.61 7.22 -6.35
C SER A 48 -3.64 7.76 -5.32
N PHE A 49 -2.53 7.05 -5.10
CA PHE A 49 -1.50 7.41 -4.14
C PHE A 49 -0.12 7.40 -4.80
N GLY A 50 0.72 8.39 -4.46
CA GLY A 50 2.10 8.46 -4.95
C GLY A 50 3.01 7.50 -4.18
N LYS A 51 3.78 6.69 -4.91
CA LYS A 51 4.70 5.68 -4.37
C LYS A 51 6.05 6.31 -4.02
N ARG A 52 6.14 7.02 -2.89
CA ARG A 52 7.39 7.72 -2.50
C ARG A 52 8.35 6.86 -1.68
N TYR A 53 7.84 5.94 -0.86
CA TYR A 53 8.59 4.92 -0.12
C TYR A 53 7.58 3.84 0.23
N GLY A 54 7.80 2.56 -0.14
CA GLY A 54 6.96 1.44 0.29
C GLY A 54 5.45 1.59 0.04
N PHE A 55 4.97 0.92 -1.00
CA PHE A 55 3.56 0.57 -1.26
C PHE A 55 2.51 0.94 -0.17
N PHE A 56 1.58 1.83 -0.55
CA PHE A 56 0.53 2.49 0.25
C PHE A 56 1.01 3.51 1.30
N PRO A 57 0.17 4.51 1.65
CA PRO A 57 0.28 5.24 2.93
C PRO A 57 0.09 4.33 4.16
N LEU A 58 -0.10 3.02 3.94
CA LEU A 58 -0.11 1.95 4.90
C LEU A 58 1.22 1.25 4.75
N PHE A 59 2.02 1.17 5.80
CA PHE A 59 3.32 0.48 5.84
C PHE A 59 3.31 -0.96 5.25
N PHE A 60 2.15 -1.53 4.92
CA PHE A 60 1.82 -2.94 4.88
C PHE A 60 1.43 -3.52 3.49
N ALA A 61 1.51 -2.81 2.37
CA ALA A 61 0.72 -3.25 1.20
C ALA A 61 1.47 -3.41 -0.14
N ASN A 62 2.58 -4.17 -0.20
CA ASN A 62 3.05 -4.68 -1.50
C ASN A 62 2.06 -5.71 -2.03
N ILE A 63 1.05 -5.30 -2.81
CA ILE A 63 0.00 -6.21 -3.28
C ILE A 63 0.58 -7.25 -4.24
N ILE A 64 0.32 -8.53 -3.95
CA ILE A 64 0.78 -9.70 -4.69
C ILE A 64 -0.35 -10.61 -5.16
N GLY A 65 -1.58 -10.31 -4.74
CA GLY A 65 -2.73 -11.14 -5.06
C GLY A 65 -4.02 -10.53 -4.58
N SER A 66 -5.11 -11.23 -4.85
CA SER A 66 -6.42 -10.95 -4.32
C SER A 66 -7.20 -12.23 -4.05
N THR A 67 -8.12 -12.13 -3.11
CA THR A 67 -9.24 -13.05 -2.92
C THR A 67 -10.50 -12.40 -3.49
N GLU A 68 -11.65 -13.02 -3.29
CA GLU A 68 -12.94 -12.41 -3.62
C GLU A 68 -13.17 -11.08 -2.88
N ASP A 69 -12.68 -10.94 -1.64
CA ASP A 69 -13.01 -9.80 -0.76
C ASP A 69 -11.81 -8.91 -0.38
N ALA A 70 -10.58 -9.38 -0.57
CA ALA A 70 -9.39 -8.71 -0.08
C ALA A 70 -8.24 -8.70 -1.07
N PHE A 71 -7.45 -7.64 -1.06
CA PHE A 71 -6.11 -7.64 -1.64
C PHE A 71 -5.12 -8.26 -0.65
N ILE A 72 -4.25 -9.13 -1.15
CA ILE A 72 -3.19 -9.78 -0.39
C ILE A 72 -1.90 -9.01 -0.66
N GLY A 73 -1.26 -8.54 0.40
CA GLY A 73 0.03 -7.91 0.34
C GLY A 73 1.05 -8.59 1.23
N TYR A 74 2.29 -8.11 1.14
CA TYR A 74 3.33 -8.48 2.09
C TYR A 74 4.15 -7.27 2.52
N MET A 75 4.82 -7.44 3.66
CA MET A 75 5.78 -6.50 4.20
C MET A 75 6.99 -7.28 4.72
N PHE A 76 8.19 -6.81 4.39
CA PHE A 76 9.41 -7.29 5.01
C PHE A 76 9.74 -6.44 6.25
N PRO A 77 9.82 -7.03 7.46
CA PRO A 77 10.16 -6.30 8.68
C PRO A 77 11.43 -5.44 8.58
N ILE A 78 12.48 -5.96 7.95
CA ILE A 78 13.73 -5.21 7.73
C ILE A 78 13.54 -3.89 6.96
N MET A 79 12.49 -3.78 6.13
CA MET A 79 12.21 -2.57 5.35
C MET A 79 11.47 -1.48 6.14
N VAL A 80 10.80 -1.84 7.24
CA VAL A 80 9.88 -0.93 7.93
C VAL A 80 10.21 -0.73 9.41
N THR A 81 10.99 -1.62 10.00
CA THR A 81 11.43 -1.54 11.41
C THR A 81 12.12 -0.23 11.73
N ASN A 82 12.87 0.36 10.80
CA ASN A 82 13.46 1.69 10.98
C ASN A 82 12.38 2.80 11.01
N ASP A 83 11.32 2.69 10.21
CA ASP A 83 10.23 3.67 10.16
C ASP A 83 9.34 3.58 11.41
N VAL A 84 9.08 2.36 11.90
CA VAL A 84 8.31 2.12 13.13
C VAL A 84 9.16 2.22 14.40
N ALA A 85 10.49 2.31 14.30
CA ALA A 85 11.36 2.51 15.47
C ALA A 85 10.98 3.78 16.25
N GLY A 86 10.57 4.83 15.54
CA GLY A 86 10.08 6.07 16.13
C GLY A 86 8.80 5.90 16.96
N TRP A 87 8.02 4.83 16.73
CA TRP A 87 6.79 4.57 17.48
C TRP A 87 7.06 4.21 18.93
N LYS A 88 8.23 3.61 19.24
CA LYS A 88 8.60 3.27 20.63
C LYS A 88 8.66 4.50 21.56
N ASN A 89 8.82 5.70 20.98
CA ASN A 89 8.89 6.96 21.71
C ASN A 89 7.55 7.73 21.72
N LEU A 90 6.49 7.18 21.10
CA LEU A 90 5.17 7.80 21.04
C LEU A 90 4.22 7.16 22.06
N PRO A 91 3.25 7.92 22.61
CA PRO A 91 2.24 7.35 23.50
C PRO A 91 1.43 6.26 22.79
N TYR A 92 1.30 5.10 23.45
CA TYR A 92 0.62 3.94 22.89
C TYR A 92 -0.81 4.25 22.43
N ASP A 93 -1.60 4.97 23.22
CA ASP A 93 -2.98 5.33 22.86
C ASP A 93 -3.07 6.19 21.60
N SER A 94 -2.09 7.06 21.36
CA SER A 94 -2.00 7.86 20.13
C SER A 94 -1.75 6.95 18.92
N LEU A 95 -0.88 5.95 19.06
CA LEU A 95 -0.61 4.97 18.01
C LEU A 95 -1.85 4.10 17.74
N VAL A 96 -2.53 3.62 18.78
CA VAL A 96 -3.76 2.82 18.63
C VAL A 96 -4.85 3.64 17.95
N LYS A 97 -5.01 4.91 18.30
CA LYS A 97 -5.98 5.80 17.65
C LYS A 97 -5.69 5.97 16.15
N GLN A 98 -4.42 6.04 15.78
CA GLN A 98 -4.00 6.27 14.39
C GLN A 98 -4.01 4.98 13.55
N PHE A 99 -3.52 3.88 14.09
CA PHE A 99 -3.24 2.66 13.33
C PHE A 99 -4.14 1.47 13.68
N GLY A 100 -4.82 1.54 14.82
CA GLY A 100 -5.57 0.43 15.40
C GLY A 100 -4.67 -0.52 16.20
N ARG A 101 -5.23 -1.10 17.28
CA ARG A 101 -4.53 -1.95 18.25
C ARG A 101 -3.66 -3.03 17.60
N ALA A 102 -4.24 -3.87 16.74
CA ALA A 102 -3.51 -4.98 16.12
C ALA A 102 -2.28 -4.53 15.32
N ARG A 103 -2.34 -3.38 14.64
CA ARG A 103 -1.18 -2.85 13.88
C ARG A 103 -0.15 -2.21 14.79
N THR A 104 -0.61 -1.53 15.84
CA THR A 104 0.28 -0.96 16.86
C THR A 104 1.07 -2.07 17.56
N ASP A 105 0.39 -3.12 18.01
CA ASP A 105 1.00 -4.27 18.68
C ASP A 105 2.01 -4.98 17.76
N LEU A 106 1.62 -5.21 16.50
CA LEU A 106 2.51 -5.79 15.49
C LEU A 106 3.73 -4.89 15.24
N GLY A 107 3.53 -3.59 15.02
CA GLY A 107 4.60 -2.64 14.74
C GLY A 107 5.61 -2.50 15.88
N LEU A 108 5.14 -2.54 17.14
CA LEU A 108 6.00 -2.42 18.32
C LEU A 108 6.75 -3.72 18.67
N SER A 109 6.19 -4.89 18.32
CA SER A 109 6.79 -6.20 18.60
C SER A 109 7.75 -6.69 17.50
N MET A 110 7.59 -6.18 16.28
CA MET A 110 8.36 -6.57 15.10
C MET A 110 9.88 -6.37 15.26
N GLN A 111 10.64 -7.39 14.88
CA GLN A 111 12.11 -7.39 14.78
C GLN A 111 12.56 -7.43 13.32
N LYS A 112 13.80 -7.05 13.05
CA LYS A 112 14.34 -6.98 11.67
C LYS A 112 14.43 -8.35 11.02
N GLU A 113 14.66 -9.38 11.82
CA GLU A 113 14.91 -10.76 11.44
C GLU A 113 13.61 -11.57 11.30
N ASP A 114 12.46 -10.97 11.60
CA ASP A 114 11.17 -11.64 11.47
C ASP A 114 10.86 -12.00 10.02
N ASN A 115 10.09 -13.07 9.84
CA ASN A 115 9.60 -13.49 8.53
C ASN A 115 8.72 -12.40 7.88
N PRO A 116 8.58 -12.43 6.55
CA PRO A 116 7.66 -11.53 5.86
C PRO A 116 6.24 -11.66 6.41
N ILE A 117 5.61 -10.53 6.68
CA ILE A 117 4.25 -10.47 7.19
C ILE A 117 3.30 -10.37 6.01
N ILE A 118 2.36 -11.31 5.92
CA ILE A 118 1.27 -11.27 4.94
C ILE A 118 0.14 -10.40 5.47
N THR A 119 -0.41 -9.55 4.60
CA THR A 119 -1.44 -8.58 4.96
C THR A 119 -2.65 -8.79 4.08
N PHE A 120 -3.83 -8.65 4.69
CA PHE A 120 -5.10 -8.70 3.98
C PHE A 120 -5.76 -7.33 4.08
N PHE A 121 -5.87 -6.66 2.94
CA PHE A 121 -6.50 -5.36 2.84
C PHE A 121 -7.91 -5.51 2.29
N TYR A 122 -8.89 -5.17 3.12
CA TYR A 122 -10.30 -5.16 2.81
C TYR A 122 -10.72 -3.70 2.56
N PRO A 123 -10.86 -3.26 1.29
CA PRO A 123 -11.28 -1.90 1.00
C PRO A 123 -12.67 -1.66 1.56
N LYS A 124 -12.82 -0.62 2.39
CA LYS A 124 -14.15 -0.13 2.80
C LYS A 124 -14.73 0.72 1.68
N GLN A 125 -16.06 0.76 1.58
CA GLN A 125 -16.76 1.56 0.57
C GLN A 125 -16.35 3.03 0.62
N PHE A 126 -16.07 3.62 -0.54
CA PHE A 126 -15.72 5.02 -0.72
C PHE A 126 -16.34 5.63 -1.99
#